data_AF-A0A524F616-F1
#
_entry.id   AF-A0A524F616-F1
#
_cell.length_a   1.000
_cell.length_b   1.000
_cell.length_c   1.000
_cell.angle_alpha   90.00
_cell.angle_beta   90.00
_cell.angle_gamma   90.00
#
_symmetry.space_group_name_H-M   'P 1'
#
loop_
_entity.id
_entity.type
_entity.pdbx_description
1 polymer ?
#
loop_
_entity_poly.entity_id
_entity_poly.type
_entity_poly.pdbx_seq_one_letter_code
_entity_poly.pdbx_strand_id
1 'polypeptide(L)'
;MKFEKISDYESVLGKEIEITGKISQIIWQHMIVLQPEYPEISYFSLVDENGEEGHQFVVYSKQPITESGILTLKGKLIKSEGETKHPDKERRKYYYEYQFIVDEILP
;
A
#
# COMPACT_ATOMS: atom_id res chain seq x y z
N MET A 1 -7.72 4.98 -11.09
CA MET A 1 -6.60 4.53 -11.96
C MET A 1 -6.33 3.06 -11.64
N LYS A 2 -6.25 2.17 -12.64
CA LYS A 2 -6.07 0.72 -12.41
C LYS A 2 -4.58 0.39 -12.51
N PHE A 3 -3.99 -0.16 -11.45
CA PHE A 3 -2.60 -0.61 -11.44
C PHE A 3 -2.59 -2.15 -11.46
N GLU A 4 -2.05 -2.75 -12.51
CA GLU A 4 -2.02 -4.21 -12.66
C GLU A 4 -0.59 -4.77 -12.58
N LYS A 5 0.45 -3.93 -12.75
CA LYS A 5 1.86 -4.36 -12.72
C LYS A 5 2.72 -3.46 -11.84
N ILE A 6 3.78 -4.06 -11.28
CA ILE A 6 4.84 -3.37 -10.51
C ILE A 6 5.44 -2.19 -11.28
N SER A 7 5.56 -2.31 -12.62
CA SER A 7 6.03 -1.23 -13.49
C SER A 7 5.15 0.01 -13.47
N ASP A 8 3.85 -0.17 -13.23
CA ASP A 8 2.88 0.91 -13.30
C ASP A 8 3.05 1.82 -12.07
N TYR A 9 3.43 1.22 -10.94
CA TYR A 9 3.72 1.90 -9.68
C TYR A 9 5.01 2.73 -9.70
N GLU A 10 6.08 2.25 -10.35
CA GLU A 10 7.36 3.01 -10.43
C GLU A 10 7.15 4.41 -11.05
N SER A 11 6.26 4.51 -12.05
CA SER A 11 6.00 5.78 -12.76
C SER A 11 5.31 6.86 -11.89
N VAL A 12 4.70 6.43 -10.78
CA VAL A 12 3.94 7.29 -9.86
C VAL A 12 4.53 7.32 -8.44
N LEU A 13 5.69 6.72 -8.23
CA LEU A 13 6.36 6.73 -6.93
C LEU A 13 6.60 8.16 -6.44
N GLY A 14 6.23 8.43 -5.18
CA GLY A 14 6.33 9.74 -4.54
C GLY A 14 5.31 10.78 -5.00
N LYS A 15 4.47 10.47 -6.00
CA LYS A 15 3.39 11.35 -6.46
C LYS A 15 2.14 11.16 -5.63
N GLU A 16 1.34 12.21 -5.56
CA GLU A 16 -0.02 12.14 -5.04
C GLU A 16 -0.90 11.42 -6.07
N ILE A 17 -1.53 10.33 -5.66
CA ILE A 17 -2.44 9.51 -6.45
C ILE A 17 -3.66 9.11 -5.62
N GLU A 18 -4.65 8.53 -6.30
CA GLU A 18 -5.83 7.94 -5.68
C GLU A 18 -5.85 6.43 -5.90
N ILE A 19 -6.15 5.68 -4.85
CA ILE A 19 -6.35 4.24 -4.88
C ILE A 19 -7.72 3.89 -4.30
N THR A 20 -8.43 2.95 -4.94
CA THR A 20 -9.76 2.52 -4.51
C THR A 20 -9.70 1.08 -4.03
N GLY A 21 -10.33 0.81 -2.90
CA GLY A 21 -10.19 -0.45 -2.21
C GLY A 21 -10.96 -0.50 -0.90
N LYS A 22 -10.63 -1.46 -0.05
CA LYS A 22 -11.23 -1.62 1.26
C LYS A 22 -10.20 -2.07 2.29
N ILE A 23 -10.48 -1.79 3.56
CA ILE A 23 -9.67 -2.29 4.67
C ILE A 23 -9.77 -3.83 4.70
N SER A 24 -8.61 -4.47 4.58
CA SER A 24 -8.51 -5.92 4.49
C SER A 24 -8.65 -6.57 5.85
N GLN A 25 -9.48 -7.63 5.91
CA GLN A 25 -9.66 -8.44 7.12
C GLN A 25 -8.61 -9.56 7.24
N ILE A 26 -7.95 -9.90 6.12
CA ILE A 26 -6.92 -10.92 6.06
C ILE A 26 -5.59 -10.24 5.76
N ILE A 27 -4.73 -10.18 6.77
CA ILE A 27 -3.45 -9.48 6.70
C ILE A 27 -2.39 -10.41 6.08
N TRP A 28 -1.82 -10.00 4.95
CA TRP A 28 -0.67 -10.69 4.36
C TRP A 28 0.63 -10.25 5.05
N GLN A 29 1.69 -11.03 4.85
CA GLN A 29 2.99 -10.67 5.41
C GLN A 29 3.56 -9.47 4.65
N HIS A 30 3.71 -8.34 5.32
CA HIS A 30 4.27 -7.11 4.77
C HIS A 30 5.44 -6.58 5.61
N MET A 31 6.29 -5.79 4.97
CA MET A 31 7.22 -4.92 5.67
C MET A 31 6.46 -3.76 6.31
N ILE A 32 6.92 -3.30 7.48
CA ILE A 32 6.42 -2.07 8.10
C ILE A 32 7.59 -1.11 8.22
N VAL A 33 7.38 0.12 7.77
CA VAL A 33 8.34 1.22 7.93
C VAL A 33 7.79 2.22 8.94
N LEU A 34 8.69 2.86 9.68
CA LEU A 34 8.29 3.89 10.63
C LEU A 34 7.89 5.16 9.86
N GLN A 35 6.64 5.61 10.06
CA GLN A 35 6.13 6.88 9.56
C GLN A 35 5.65 7.73 10.75
N PRO A 36 6.54 8.52 11.40
CA PRO A 36 6.20 9.22 12.65
C PRO A 36 5.03 10.21 12.51
N GLU A 37 4.87 10.82 11.33
CA GLU A 37 3.78 11.77 11.05
C GLU A 37 2.45 11.08 10.70
N TYR A 38 2.47 9.78 10.44
CA TYR A 38 1.32 8.96 10.03
C TYR A 38 1.33 7.65 10.85
N PRO A 39 1.06 7.73 12.17
CA PRO A 39 1.32 6.64 13.10
C PRO A 39 0.34 5.46 12.97
N GLU A 40 -0.81 5.68 12.35
CA GLU A 40 -1.85 4.65 12.23
C GLU A 40 -1.58 3.78 11.00
N ILE A 41 -1.64 2.47 11.19
CA ILE A 41 -1.35 1.48 10.14
C ILE A 41 -2.61 0.69 9.85
N SER A 42 -2.92 0.52 8.57
CA SER A 42 -3.98 -0.38 8.10
C SER A 42 -3.51 -1.18 6.89
N TYR A 43 -4.23 -2.26 6.58
CA TYR A 43 -3.99 -3.07 5.39
C TYR A 43 -5.14 -2.83 4.43
N PHE A 44 -4.83 -2.45 3.19
CA PHE A 44 -5.81 -2.00 2.23
C PHE A 44 -5.75 -2.83 0.96
N SER A 45 -6.78 -3.62 0.71
CA SER A 45 -6.92 -4.39 -0.53
C SER A 45 -7.45 -3.48 -1.62
N LEU A 46 -6.71 -3.32 -2.72
CA LEU A 46 -7.25 -2.72 -3.93
C LEU A 46 -8.43 -3.55 -4.43
N VAL A 47 -9.42 -2.88 -5.02
CA VAL A 47 -10.52 -3.56 -5.71
C VAL A 47 -10.56 -3.16 -7.18
N ASP A 48 -11.02 -4.09 -8.02
CA ASP A 48 -11.32 -3.77 -9.41
C ASP A 48 -12.74 -3.18 -9.58
N GLU A 49 -13.16 -2.96 -10.82
CA GLU A 49 -14.49 -2.43 -11.16
C GLU A 49 -15.66 -3.35 -10.74
N ASN A 50 -15.38 -4.63 -10.50
CA ASN A 50 -16.34 -5.62 -10.02
C ASN A 50 -16.30 -5.77 -8.49
N GLY A 51 -15.41 -5.05 -7.81
CA GLY A 51 -15.21 -5.16 -6.36
C GLY A 51 -14.35 -6.35 -5.93
N GLU A 52 -13.66 -7.01 -6.87
CA GLU A 52 -12.77 -8.14 -6.58
C GLU A 52 -11.45 -7.64 -6.00
N GLU A 53 -11.01 -8.26 -4.90
CA GLU A 53 -9.77 -7.89 -4.21
C GLU A 53 -8.53 -8.30 -5.00
N GLY A 54 -7.58 -7.38 -5.11
CA GLY A 54 -6.29 -7.59 -5.74
C GLY A 54 -5.12 -7.41 -4.77
N HIS A 55 -4.19 -6.52 -5.14
CA HIS A 55 -2.99 -6.25 -4.36
C HIS A 55 -3.33 -5.57 -3.01
N GLN A 56 -2.62 -5.97 -1.95
CA GLN A 56 -2.74 -5.37 -0.62
C GLN A 56 -1.61 -4.39 -0.37
N PHE A 57 -1.94 -3.18 0.07
CA PHE A 57 -1.01 -2.16 0.54
C PHE A 57 -0.99 -2.11 2.06
N VAL A 58 0.20 -1.85 2.63
CA VAL A 58 0.29 -1.23 3.95
C VAL A 58 0.02 0.26 3.76
N VAL A 59 -0.95 0.79 4.50
CA VAL A 59 -1.31 2.21 4.46
C VAL A 59 -1.03 2.87 5.80
N TYR A 60 -0.48 4.08 5.76
CA TYR A 60 -0.16 4.91 6.93
C TYR A 60 -1.05 6.14 6.94
N SER A 61 -1.73 6.42 8.04
CA SER A 61 -2.63 7.56 8.17
C SER A 61 -2.39 8.34 9.47
N LYS A 62 -2.87 9.59 9.49
CA LYS A 62 -2.81 10.44 10.70
C LYS A 62 -3.84 10.03 11.77
N GLN A 63 -4.93 9.42 11.33
CA GLN A 63 -6.04 8.95 12.17
C GLN A 63 -6.48 7.56 11.69
N PRO A 64 -7.06 6.73 12.57
CA PRO A 64 -7.55 5.42 12.18
C PRO A 64 -8.61 5.53 11.07
N ILE A 65 -8.48 4.71 10.03
CA ILE A 65 -9.51 4.57 9.00
C ILE A 65 -10.61 3.69 9.58
N THR A 66 -11.82 4.24 9.73
CA THR A 66 -12.96 3.55 10.39
C THR A 66 -14.10 3.22 9.44
N GLU A 67 -14.00 3.72 8.21
CA GLU A 67 -14.93 3.54 7.12
C GLU A 67 -15.00 2.07 6.71
N SER A 68 -16.23 1.56 6.60
CA SER A 68 -16.51 0.22 6.11
C SER A 68 -16.87 0.23 4.63
N GLY A 69 -16.46 -0.81 3.90
CA GLY A 69 -16.81 -0.97 2.49
C GLY A 69 -15.70 -0.50 1.55
N ILE A 70 -16.06 -0.18 0.31
CA ILE A 70 -15.13 0.35 -0.69
C ILE A 70 -15.03 1.86 -0.47
N LEU A 71 -13.81 2.38 -0.39
CA LEU A 71 -13.49 3.79 -0.28
C LEU A 71 -12.29 4.15 -1.17
N THR A 72 -12.07 5.44 -1.41
CA THR A 72 -10.91 5.93 -2.14
C THR A 72 -9.96 6.65 -1.20
N LEU A 73 -8.69 6.25 -1.21
CA LEU A 73 -7.63 6.90 -0.47
C LEU A 73 -6.83 7.79 -1.42
N LYS A 74 -6.59 9.03 -0.99
CA LYS A 74 -5.73 9.96 -1.69
C LYS A 74 -4.47 10.22 -0.87
N GLY A 75 -3.33 10.19 -1.53
CA GLY A 75 -2.05 10.37 -0.87
C GLY A 75 -0.89 9.86 -1.73
N LYS A 76 0.21 9.47 -1.10
CA LYS A 76 1.48 9.21 -1.79
C LYS A 76 1.88 7.76 -1.76
N LEU A 77 2.27 7.25 -2.92
CA LEU A 77 2.92 5.94 -3.03
C LEU A 77 4.38 6.05 -2.56
N ILE A 78 4.78 5.17 -1.64
CA ILE A 78 6.15 5.04 -1.18
C ILE A 78 6.67 3.64 -1.46
N LYS A 79 7.99 3.50 -1.49
CA LYS A 79 8.69 2.22 -1.67
C LYS A 79 9.48 1.93 -0.41
N SER A 80 9.21 0.78 0.17
CA SER A 80 10.01 0.22 1.26
C SER A 80 11.01 -0.77 0.68
N GLU A 81 12.24 -0.71 1.14
CA GLU A 81 13.31 -1.63 0.72
C GLU A 81 13.92 -2.28 1.95
N GLY A 82 14.21 -3.57 1.87
CA GLY A 82 14.76 -4.34 2.96
C GLY A 82 15.70 -5.44 2.47
N GLU A 83 16.55 -5.90 3.38
CA GLU A 83 17.37 -7.08 3.12
C GLU A 83 16.45 -8.29 2.91
N THR A 84 16.74 -9.07 1.88
CA THR A 84 16.02 -10.33 1.68
C THR A 84 16.31 -11.29 2.83
N LYS A 85 15.28 -11.99 3.33
CA LYS A 85 15.45 -13.15 4.21
C LYS A 85 15.84 -14.42 3.43
N HIS A 86 15.98 -14.33 2.10
CA HIS A 86 16.32 -15.47 1.28
C HIS A 86 17.75 -15.97 1.58
N PRO A 87 17.97 -17.29 1.74
CA PRO A 87 19.27 -17.84 2.10
C PRO A 87 20.34 -17.60 1.02
N ASP A 88 19.92 -17.49 -0.25
CA ASP A 88 20.78 -17.10 -1.36
C ASP A 88 20.82 -15.57 -1.51
N LYS A 89 21.66 -14.93 -0.68
CA LYS A 89 21.84 -13.46 -0.63
C LYS A 89 22.54 -12.88 -1.87
N GLU A 90 23.19 -13.70 -2.70
CA GLU A 90 23.95 -13.22 -3.85
C GLU A 90 23.07 -12.96 -5.09
N ARG A 91 21.93 -13.65 -5.22
CA ARG A 91 21.03 -13.53 -6.39
C ARG A 91 19.91 -12.51 -6.26
N ARG A 92 19.54 -12.07 -5.04
CA ARG A 92 18.45 -11.10 -4.80
C ARG A 92 18.82 -10.16 -3.66
N LYS A 93 19.66 -9.16 -3.95
CA LYS A 93 20.21 -8.26 -2.91
C LYS A 93 19.16 -7.47 -2.13
N TYR A 94 18.02 -7.13 -2.74
CA TYR A 94 17.00 -6.29 -2.10
C TYR A 94 15.58 -6.80 -2.41
N TYR A 95 14.75 -6.86 -1.38
CA TYR A 95 13.31 -7.02 -1.51
C TYR A 95 12.66 -5.65 -1.30
N TYR A 96 11.63 -5.35 -2.08
CA TYR A 96 10.90 -4.10 -1.95
C TYR A 96 9.39 -4.32 -2.03
N GLU A 97 8.65 -3.45 -1.36
CA GLU A 97 7.19 -3.39 -1.39
C GLU A 97 6.74 -1.94 -1.55
N TYR A 98 5.66 -1.75 -2.30
CA TYR A 98 4.99 -0.46 -2.32
C TYR A 98 4.03 -0.35 -1.15
N GLN A 99 3.99 0.83 -0.56
CA GLN A 99 3.16 1.18 0.58
C GLN A 99 2.55 2.56 0.33
N PHE A 100 1.59 2.99 1.13
CA PHE A 100 0.83 4.20 0.86
C PHE A 100 0.76 5.11 2.07
N ILE A 101 1.02 6.40 1.90
CA ILE A 101 0.77 7.42 2.91
C ILE A 101 -0.55 8.10 2.54
N VAL A 102 -1.50 8.10 3.47
CA VAL A 102 -2.85 8.65 3.27
C VAL A 102 -2.90 10.08 3.79
N ASP A 103 -3.20 11.01 2.88
CA ASP A 103 -3.43 12.42 3.21
C ASP A 103 -4.93 12.74 3.35
N GLU A 104 -5.78 12.05 2.58
CA GLU A 104 -7.23 12.27 2.55
C GLU A 104 -8.01 10.97 2.27
N ILE A 105 -9.17 10.83 2.92
CA ILE A 105 -10.12 9.72 2.71
C ILE A 105 -11.33 10.29 1.98
N LEU A 106 -11.65 9.71 0.81
CA LEU A 106 -12.76 10.11 -0.04
C LEU A 106 -13.87 9.04 0.03
N PRO A 107 -15.13 9.44 0.28
CA PRO A 107 -16.28 8.53 0.35
C PRO A 107 -16.68 7.96 -1.02
#